data_AF-A0A952RDG7-F1
#
_entry.id   AF-A0A952RDG7-F1
#
_cell.length_a   1.000
_cell.length_b   1.000
_cell.length_c   1.000
_cell.angle_alpha   90.00
_cell.angle_beta   90.00
_cell.angle_gamma   90.00
#
_symmetry.space_group_name_H-M   'P 1'
#
loop_
_entity.id
_entity.type
_entity.pdbx_description
1 polymer ?
#
loop_
_entity_poly.entity_id
_entity_poly.type
_entity_poly.pdbx_seq_one_letter_code
_entity_poly.pdbx_strand_id
1 'polypeptide(L)'
;MSTLKAGDVLSYSSGSHDRGPYGFRTLRPGGNLMALFQHRWPHLVRGFAGRLPLVINAYPACVGTFDFGVTVDTYLSHSTGSRALHFAHLEQMPVMLIGQPLFMADLLFRHLAKTPTLPSTLLFACGGYVMPRSLEYALRQLVAPYCPDFNLIHGYGVAEVDAGCLFASQRSAQGHLVYEPRSADVEVTLDESAALSLSLKRPDGGYVIERFPTGDAGMVARSEDGTEGYVIWNNERLHPNVLKILESWTFEEWERRTGYLYYGREIRFQLRKGFEPKVGLEAEFHDYEKKYGHYWLFKPVWGRAQDEGRDHPLRRTIM
;
A
#
# COMPACT_ATOMS: atom_id res chain seq x y z
N MET A 1 -29.90 -11.63 12.51
CA MET A 1 -30.35 -10.27 12.13
C MET A 1 -29.19 -9.57 11.47
N SER A 2 -29.41 -8.90 10.33
CA SER A 2 -28.36 -8.11 9.65
C SER A 2 -27.94 -6.94 10.54
N THR A 3 -26.64 -6.74 10.73
CA THR A 3 -26.06 -5.61 11.48
C THR A 3 -25.89 -4.36 10.61
N LEU A 4 -26.18 -4.45 9.31
CA LEU A 4 -26.03 -3.37 8.34
C LEU A 4 -27.15 -2.35 8.45
N LYS A 5 -26.80 -1.07 8.28
CA LYS A 5 -27.72 0.08 8.30
C LYS A 5 -27.70 0.81 6.95
N ALA A 6 -28.77 1.56 6.67
CA ALA A 6 -28.81 2.42 5.48
C ALA A 6 -27.66 3.44 5.53
N GLY A 7 -26.92 3.57 4.42
CA GLY A 7 -25.74 4.42 4.32
C GLY A 7 -24.42 3.72 4.64
N ASP A 8 -24.44 2.48 5.14
CA ASP A 8 -23.21 1.70 5.32
C ASP A 8 -22.53 1.46 3.96
N VAL A 9 -21.23 1.73 3.91
CA VAL A 9 -20.39 1.39 2.75
C VAL A 9 -19.65 0.10 3.07
N LEU A 10 -19.86 -0.91 2.23
CA LEU A 10 -19.13 -2.16 2.31
C LEU A 10 -17.90 -2.10 1.40
N SER A 11 -16.73 -2.46 1.93
CA SER A 11 -15.50 -2.58 1.16
C SER A 11 -14.96 -3.99 1.26
N TYR A 12 -14.41 -4.49 0.16
CA TYR A 12 -13.62 -5.71 0.14
C TYR A 12 -12.22 -5.37 -0.37
N SER A 13 -11.20 -5.89 0.30
CA SER A 13 -9.82 -5.74 -0.19
C SER A 13 -9.56 -6.79 -1.25
N SER A 14 -9.18 -6.39 -2.47
CA SER A 14 -8.82 -7.34 -3.53
C SER A 14 -7.70 -8.32 -3.12
N GLY A 15 -6.89 -7.95 -2.12
CA GLY A 15 -5.85 -8.80 -1.55
C GLY A 15 -6.28 -9.74 -0.43
N SER A 16 -7.58 -9.82 -0.08
CA SER A 16 -8.09 -10.77 0.92
C SER A 16 -8.18 -12.19 0.34
N HIS A 17 -7.96 -13.19 1.20
CA HIS A 17 -8.12 -14.61 0.83
C HIS A 17 -9.53 -15.14 1.14
N ASP A 18 -10.32 -14.43 1.95
CA ASP A 18 -11.70 -14.83 2.27
C ASP A 18 -12.65 -14.40 1.16
N ARG A 19 -13.10 -15.34 0.32
CA ARG A 19 -14.06 -15.08 -0.78
C ARG A 19 -15.52 -15.35 -0.38
N GLY A 20 -15.79 -15.57 0.90
CA GLY A 20 -17.13 -15.76 1.40
C GLY A 20 -17.97 -14.49 1.25
N PRO A 21 -19.32 -14.61 1.21
CA PRO A 21 -20.22 -13.46 1.09
C PRO A 21 -20.16 -12.50 2.30
N TYR A 22 -19.44 -12.88 3.36
CA TYR A 22 -19.30 -12.12 4.60
C TYR A 22 -17.92 -11.46 4.76
N GLY A 23 -17.01 -11.59 3.78
CA GLY A 23 -15.67 -11.00 3.83
C GLY A 23 -15.62 -9.47 3.64
N PHE A 24 -16.78 -8.82 3.45
CA PHE A 24 -16.89 -7.37 3.34
C PHE A 24 -16.76 -6.71 4.72
N ARG A 25 -15.99 -5.63 4.78
CA ARG A 25 -15.96 -4.75 5.96
C ARG A 25 -16.97 -3.61 5.79
N THR A 26 -17.71 -3.30 6.84
CA THR A 26 -18.41 -2.01 6.94
C THR A 26 -17.39 -0.93 7.24
N LEU A 27 -17.26 0.04 6.33
CA LEU A 27 -16.43 1.20 6.57
C LEU A 27 -16.99 1.99 7.73
N ARG A 28 -16.11 2.33 8.66
CA ARG A 28 -16.41 3.30 9.70
C ARG A 28 -16.17 4.69 9.13
N PRO A 29 -16.89 5.72 9.60
CA PRO A 29 -16.54 7.10 9.30
C PRO A 29 -15.04 7.28 9.51
N GLY A 30 -14.34 7.73 8.48
CA GLY A 30 -12.90 7.90 8.56
C GLY A 30 -12.62 8.90 9.67
N GLY A 31 -11.74 8.55 10.62
CA GLY A 31 -11.13 9.56 11.46
C GLY A 31 -10.46 10.61 10.57
N ASN A 32 -10.28 11.83 11.08
CA ASN A 32 -9.61 12.88 10.32
C ASN A 32 -8.11 12.54 10.17
N LEU A 33 -7.76 11.76 9.14
CA LEU A 33 -6.40 11.28 8.87
C LEU A 33 -5.42 12.44 8.71
N MET A 34 -5.87 13.55 8.13
CA MET A 34 -5.07 14.76 8.03
C MET A 34 -4.75 15.33 9.41
N ALA A 35 -5.73 15.44 10.30
CA ALA A 35 -5.49 15.90 11.68
C ALA A 35 -4.56 14.95 12.44
N LEU A 36 -4.69 13.63 12.24
CA LEU A 36 -3.75 12.65 12.79
C LEU A 36 -2.32 12.92 12.32
N PHE A 37 -2.12 13.07 11.01
CA PHE A 37 -0.79 13.31 10.45
C PHE A 37 -0.23 14.68 10.86
N GLN A 38 -1.07 15.71 10.96
CA GLN A 38 -0.66 17.02 11.48
C GLN A 38 -0.18 16.94 12.92
N HIS A 39 -0.84 16.13 13.76
CA HIS A 39 -0.45 15.97 15.15
C HIS A 39 0.83 15.15 15.31
N ARG A 40 0.93 14.01 14.60
CA ARG A 40 2.01 13.04 14.83
C ARG A 40 3.23 13.22 13.93
N TRP A 41 3.02 13.62 12.68
CA TRP A 41 4.08 13.84 11.69
C TRP A 41 3.87 15.16 10.94
N PRO A 42 3.90 16.33 11.64
CA PRO A 42 3.59 17.62 11.04
C PRO A 42 4.45 17.95 9.81
N HIS A 43 5.67 17.45 9.76
CA HIS A 43 6.59 17.64 8.64
C HIS A 43 6.09 17.00 7.34
N LEU A 44 5.33 15.89 7.39
CA LEU A 44 4.82 15.19 6.20
C LEU A 44 3.67 15.94 5.51
N VAL A 45 2.96 16.78 6.25
CA VAL A 45 1.75 17.47 5.81
C VAL A 45 1.89 18.99 5.83
N ARG A 46 3.09 19.53 6.07
CA ARG A 46 3.34 20.98 6.11
C ARG A 46 2.89 21.70 4.84
N GLY A 47 3.08 21.10 3.66
CA GLY A 47 2.68 21.69 2.38
C GLY A 47 1.16 21.76 2.16
N PHE A 48 0.38 21.10 3.03
CA PHE A 48 -1.08 21.12 3.02
C PHE A 48 -1.67 22.30 3.80
N ALA A 49 -0.87 23.07 4.55
CA ALA A 49 -1.26 24.11 5.51
C ALA A 49 -2.50 24.96 5.14
N GLY A 50 -3.71 24.46 5.46
CA GLY A 50 -4.99 25.12 5.21
C GLY A 50 -5.46 25.16 3.74
N ARG A 51 -4.73 24.52 2.82
CA ARG A 51 -5.12 24.40 1.41
C ARG A 51 -6.05 23.22 1.22
N LEU A 52 -7.04 23.35 0.35
CA LEU A 52 -7.93 22.25 -0.04
C LEU A 52 -7.13 21.18 -0.79
N PRO A 53 -6.95 19.96 -0.23
CA PRO A 53 -6.20 18.92 -0.91
C PRO A 53 -7.05 18.15 -1.91
N LEU A 54 -6.37 17.60 -2.92
CA LEU A 54 -6.93 16.53 -3.75
C LEU A 54 -6.46 15.19 -3.17
N VAL A 55 -7.41 14.35 -2.77
CA VAL A 55 -7.14 12.98 -2.31
C VAL A 55 -7.40 12.03 -3.48
N ILE A 56 -6.32 11.48 -4.03
CA ILE A 56 -6.40 10.53 -5.14
C ILE A 56 -6.37 9.12 -4.55
N ASN A 57 -7.49 8.41 -4.62
CA ASN A 57 -7.58 7.02 -4.19
C ASN A 57 -7.24 6.07 -5.35
N ALA A 58 -6.05 5.51 -5.26
CA ALA A 58 -5.48 4.47 -6.11
C ALA A 58 -5.30 3.14 -5.36
N TYR A 59 -6.05 2.94 -4.27
CA TYR A 59 -6.03 1.72 -3.48
C TYR A 59 -7.13 0.75 -3.97
N PRO A 60 -6.89 -0.57 -4.00
CA PRO A 60 -7.88 -1.55 -4.48
C PRO A 60 -8.97 -1.87 -3.42
N ALA A 61 -9.25 -0.93 -2.53
CA ALA A 61 -10.28 -0.98 -1.52
C ALA A 61 -10.63 0.46 -1.09
N CYS A 62 -11.83 0.69 -0.59
CA CYS A 62 -12.14 1.98 0.02
C CYS A 62 -11.47 2.06 1.39
N VAL A 63 -10.57 3.03 1.56
CA VAL A 63 -9.71 3.20 2.75
C VAL A 63 -10.31 4.15 3.80
N GLY A 64 -11.52 4.66 3.56
CA GLY A 64 -12.23 5.57 4.46
C GLY A 64 -12.86 6.74 3.69
N THR A 65 -13.51 7.62 4.43
CA THR A 65 -13.95 8.93 3.92
C THR A 65 -12.84 9.97 4.11
N PHE A 66 -12.74 10.91 3.17
CA PHE A 66 -11.72 11.98 3.18
C PHE A 66 -12.40 13.34 3.14
N ASP A 67 -13.21 13.61 4.16
CA ASP A 67 -14.08 14.79 4.24
C ASP A 67 -13.31 16.13 4.33
N PHE A 68 -11.98 16.06 4.51
CA PHE A 68 -11.08 17.22 4.53
C PHE A 68 -10.62 17.69 3.13
N GLY A 69 -10.98 16.98 2.06
CA GLY A 69 -10.50 17.28 0.71
C GLY A 69 -11.44 16.87 -0.43
N VAL A 70 -11.04 17.17 -1.66
CA VAL A 70 -11.72 16.67 -2.87
C VAL A 70 -11.21 15.26 -3.15
N THR A 71 -12.10 14.27 -3.22
CA THR A 71 -11.70 12.88 -3.47
C THR A 71 -11.87 12.51 -4.94
N VAL A 72 -10.85 11.85 -5.50
CA VAL A 72 -10.90 11.24 -6.83
C VAL A 72 -10.57 9.76 -6.70
N ASP A 73 -11.57 8.92 -6.96
CA ASP A 73 -11.35 7.49 -7.15
C ASP A 73 -10.79 7.24 -8.55
N THR A 74 -9.62 6.60 -8.60
CA THR A 74 -8.99 6.25 -9.88
C THR A 74 -9.60 5.02 -10.50
N TYR A 75 -10.30 4.18 -9.72
CA TYR A 75 -10.72 2.84 -10.13
C TYR A 75 -9.55 1.98 -10.64
N LEU A 76 -8.35 2.19 -10.07
CA LEU A 76 -7.08 1.59 -10.52
C LEU A 76 -6.76 1.91 -12.00
N SER A 77 -7.34 2.99 -12.54
CA SER A 77 -7.04 3.47 -13.88
C SER A 77 -5.91 4.49 -13.86
N HIS A 78 -4.84 4.20 -14.60
CA HIS A 78 -3.72 5.13 -14.77
C HIS A 78 -4.13 6.42 -15.49
N SER A 79 -5.08 6.37 -16.42
CA SER A 79 -5.51 7.58 -17.13
C SER A 79 -6.24 8.54 -16.19
N THR A 80 -7.10 8.01 -15.32
CA THR A 80 -7.80 8.78 -14.28
C THR A 80 -6.81 9.34 -13.27
N GLY A 81 -5.88 8.53 -12.76
CA GLY A 81 -4.84 8.99 -11.84
C GLY A 81 -3.95 10.08 -12.44
N SER A 82 -3.51 9.90 -13.69
CA SER A 82 -2.68 10.87 -14.42
C SER A 82 -3.42 12.20 -14.63
N ARG A 83 -4.70 12.14 -15.01
CA ARG A 83 -5.55 13.32 -15.17
C ARG A 83 -5.74 14.05 -13.84
N ALA A 84 -5.91 13.32 -12.74
CA ALA A 84 -6.05 13.90 -11.40
C ALA A 84 -4.77 14.60 -10.94
N LEU A 85 -3.59 14.01 -11.18
CA LEU A 85 -2.30 14.65 -10.90
C LEU A 85 -2.11 15.93 -11.73
N HIS A 86 -2.45 15.89 -13.02
CA HIS A 86 -2.36 17.07 -13.88
C HIS A 86 -3.35 18.16 -13.45
N PHE A 87 -4.58 17.79 -13.10
CA PHE A 87 -5.58 18.71 -12.56
C PHE A 87 -5.08 19.38 -11.27
N ALA A 88 -4.53 18.61 -10.32
CA ALA A 88 -3.98 19.17 -9.09
C ALA A 88 -2.78 20.10 -9.33
N HIS A 89 -1.96 19.81 -10.34
CA HIS A 89 -0.87 20.71 -10.75
C HIS A 89 -1.42 22.06 -11.23
N LEU A 90 -2.40 22.04 -12.14
CA LEU A 90 -3.03 23.24 -12.70
C LEU A 90 -3.74 24.08 -11.64
N GLU A 91 -4.50 23.43 -10.76
CA GLU A 91 -5.24 24.08 -9.66
C GLU A 91 -4.35 24.39 -8.45
N GLN A 92 -3.06 24.08 -8.52
CA GLN A 92 -2.11 24.24 -7.41
C GLN A 92 -2.67 23.62 -6.11
N MET A 93 -3.17 22.39 -6.17
CA MET A 93 -3.66 21.65 -5.01
C MET A 93 -2.55 20.74 -4.46
N PRO A 94 -2.36 20.66 -3.13
CA PRO A 94 -1.55 19.59 -2.55
C PRO A 94 -2.26 18.25 -2.74
N VAL A 95 -1.51 17.19 -3.03
CA VAL A 95 -2.08 15.88 -3.33
C VAL A 95 -1.74 14.87 -2.24
N MET A 96 -2.74 14.16 -1.74
CA MET A 96 -2.57 12.90 -1.03
C MET A 96 -2.88 11.75 -1.99
N LEU A 97 -1.85 11.02 -2.44
CA LEU A 97 -2.04 9.82 -3.27
C LEU A 97 -2.03 8.60 -2.37
N ILE A 98 -3.12 7.84 -2.39
CA ILE A 98 -3.31 6.66 -1.55
C ILE A 98 -3.32 5.41 -2.43
N GLY A 99 -2.49 4.41 -2.13
CA GLY A 99 -2.41 3.25 -3.03
C GLY A 99 -1.43 2.18 -2.58
N GLN A 100 -1.37 1.09 -3.35
CA GLN A 100 -0.28 0.12 -3.19
C GLN A 100 1.01 0.69 -3.82
N PRO A 101 2.19 0.51 -3.20
CA PRO A 101 3.46 1.04 -3.69
C PRO A 101 3.72 0.77 -5.18
N LEU A 102 3.51 -0.46 -5.63
CA LEU A 102 3.78 -0.88 -7.02
C LEU A 102 2.87 -0.17 -8.04
N PHE A 103 1.58 -0.07 -7.74
CA PHE A 103 0.63 0.63 -8.62
C PHE A 103 0.92 2.13 -8.69
N MET A 104 1.22 2.76 -7.54
CA MET A 104 1.56 4.18 -7.51
C MET A 104 2.87 4.48 -8.23
N ALA A 105 3.86 3.59 -8.13
CA ALA A 105 5.07 3.69 -8.92
C ALA A 105 4.76 3.63 -10.43
N ASP A 106 3.96 2.65 -10.88
CA ASP A 106 3.56 2.60 -12.29
C ASP A 106 2.84 3.88 -12.75
N LEU A 107 1.91 4.38 -11.93
CA LEU A 107 1.21 5.64 -12.19
C LEU A 107 2.19 6.80 -12.39
N LEU A 108 3.16 7.00 -11.49
CA LEU A 108 4.10 8.13 -11.59
C LEU A 108 5.04 8.00 -12.79
N PHE A 109 5.65 6.83 -13.01
CA PHE A 109 6.55 6.64 -14.15
C PHE A 109 5.82 6.91 -15.47
N ARG A 110 4.60 6.40 -15.62
CA ARG A 110 3.79 6.60 -16.83
C ARG A 110 3.25 8.02 -16.97
N HIS A 111 2.90 8.66 -15.85
CA HIS A 111 2.46 10.05 -15.84
C HIS A 111 3.59 10.95 -16.32
N LEU A 112 4.76 10.90 -15.66
CA LEU A 112 5.89 11.76 -15.96
C LEU A 112 6.51 11.52 -17.35
N ALA A 113 6.46 10.28 -17.85
CA ALA A 113 6.87 10.00 -19.23
C ALA A 113 5.98 10.68 -20.29
N LYS A 114 4.73 10.99 -19.97
CA LYS A 114 3.76 11.61 -20.90
C LYS A 114 3.47 13.08 -20.60
N THR A 115 3.54 13.45 -19.34
CA THR A 115 3.12 14.73 -18.78
C THR A 115 4.10 15.05 -17.66
N PRO A 116 5.22 15.72 -17.96
CA PRO A 116 6.31 15.97 -17.01
C PRO A 116 5.96 17.13 -16.05
N THR A 117 4.84 16.99 -15.33
CA THR A 117 4.36 17.98 -14.35
C THR A 117 3.86 17.24 -13.11
N LEU A 118 4.04 17.79 -11.92
CA LEU A 118 3.42 17.29 -10.69
C LEU A 118 2.92 18.46 -9.83
N PRO A 119 1.95 18.24 -8.92
CA PRO A 119 1.69 19.19 -7.84
C PRO A 119 2.97 19.45 -7.03
N SER A 120 3.11 20.66 -6.49
CA SER A 120 4.31 21.05 -5.72
C SER A 120 4.44 20.33 -4.38
N THR A 121 3.33 19.79 -3.88
CA THR A 121 3.24 19.01 -2.64
C THR A 121 2.53 17.68 -2.93
N LEU A 122 3.18 16.58 -2.58
CA LEU A 122 2.67 15.24 -2.79
C LEU A 122 2.97 14.36 -1.57
N LEU A 123 1.93 13.88 -0.90
CA LEU A 123 2.02 12.86 0.14
C LEU A 123 1.59 11.50 -0.40
N PHE A 124 2.52 10.55 -0.39
CA PHE A 124 2.24 9.16 -0.71
C PHE A 124 1.85 8.40 0.56
N ALA A 125 0.57 8.07 0.69
CA ALA A 125 0.08 7.18 1.75
C ALA A 125 -0.08 5.77 1.19
N CYS A 126 0.91 4.93 1.42
CA CYS A 126 1.00 3.61 0.80
C CYS A 126 0.72 2.47 1.78
N GLY A 127 0.17 1.36 1.31
CA GLY A 127 -0.10 0.21 2.16
C GLY A 127 -0.39 -1.06 1.38
N GLY A 128 -0.64 -2.16 2.08
CA GLY A 128 -0.98 -3.46 1.46
C GLY A 128 0.19 -4.21 0.82
N TYR A 129 1.30 -3.51 0.56
CA TYR A 129 2.56 -4.06 0.09
C TYR A 129 3.72 -3.39 0.81
N VAL A 130 4.79 -4.11 1.13
CA VAL A 130 6.02 -3.50 1.66
C VAL A 130 6.72 -2.77 0.52
N MET A 131 6.97 -1.47 0.67
CA MET A 131 7.75 -0.71 -0.30
C MET A 131 9.25 -0.98 -0.08
N PRO A 132 9.94 -1.60 -1.06
CA PRO A 132 11.40 -1.74 -0.99
C PRO A 132 12.08 -0.38 -0.88
N ARG A 133 13.21 -0.32 -0.17
CA ARG A 133 14.00 0.90 -0.02
C ARG A 133 14.53 1.38 -1.38
N SER A 134 14.93 0.47 -2.26
CA SER A 134 15.31 0.80 -3.64
C SER A 134 14.20 1.48 -4.43
N LEU A 135 12.94 1.04 -4.28
CA LEU A 135 11.78 1.67 -4.93
C LEU A 135 11.52 3.07 -4.36
N GLU A 136 11.61 3.22 -3.04
CA GLU A 136 11.47 4.52 -2.40
C GLU A 136 12.49 5.52 -2.94
N TYR A 137 13.76 5.10 -3.07
CA TYR A 137 14.79 5.95 -3.67
C TYR A 137 14.52 6.28 -5.13
N ALA A 138 14.11 5.29 -5.93
CA ALA A 138 13.78 5.52 -7.33
C ALA A 138 12.61 6.50 -7.48
N LEU A 139 11.57 6.39 -6.65
CA LEU A 139 10.45 7.33 -6.63
C LEU A 139 10.90 8.75 -6.24
N ARG A 140 11.72 8.89 -5.19
CA ARG A 140 12.27 10.19 -4.79
C ARG A 140 13.09 10.83 -5.90
N GLN A 141 13.95 10.06 -6.57
CA GLN A 141 14.73 10.52 -7.72
C GLN A 141 13.83 10.94 -8.90
N LEU A 142 12.79 10.15 -9.19
CA LEU A 142 11.84 10.41 -10.27
C LEU A 142 11.07 11.73 -10.07
N VAL A 143 10.61 12.00 -8.84
CA VAL A 143 9.73 13.14 -8.53
C VAL A 143 10.48 14.41 -8.17
N ALA A 144 11.73 14.32 -7.70
CA ALA A 144 12.52 15.47 -7.22
C ALA A 144 12.56 16.66 -8.20
N PRO A 145 12.65 16.48 -9.54
CA PRO A 145 12.63 17.61 -10.47
C PRO A 145 11.29 18.35 -10.55
N TYR A 146 10.18 17.72 -10.14
CA TYR A 146 8.82 18.20 -10.40
C TYR A 146 8.02 18.52 -9.13
N CYS A 147 8.37 17.90 -7.99
CA CYS A 147 7.66 18.01 -6.72
C CYS A 147 8.64 18.28 -5.58
N PRO A 148 8.84 19.55 -5.17
CA PRO A 148 9.79 19.91 -4.12
C PRO A 148 9.39 19.42 -2.72
N ASP A 149 8.10 19.20 -2.45
CA ASP A 149 7.60 18.70 -1.16
C ASP A 149 6.97 17.30 -1.32
N PHE A 150 7.82 16.31 -1.56
CA PHE A 150 7.43 14.90 -1.67
C PHE A 150 7.66 14.13 -0.37
N ASN A 151 6.58 13.63 0.21
CA ASN A 151 6.56 12.92 1.49
C ASN A 151 5.94 11.53 1.33
N LEU A 152 6.34 10.58 2.18
CA LEU A 152 5.88 9.19 2.15
C LEU A 152 5.47 8.75 3.56
N ILE A 153 4.38 7.99 3.65
CA ILE A 153 3.93 7.32 4.86
C ILE A 153 3.39 5.94 4.50
N HIS A 154 3.72 4.94 5.31
CA HIS A 154 3.34 3.56 5.09
C HIS A 154 2.28 3.15 6.11
N GLY A 155 1.08 2.82 5.67
CA GLY A 155 0.03 2.24 6.50
C GLY A 155 0.14 0.71 6.57
N TYR A 156 -0.03 0.19 7.77
CA TYR A 156 -0.27 -1.22 8.03
C TYR A 156 -1.64 -1.40 8.70
N GLY A 157 -2.39 -2.39 8.25
CA GLY A 157 -3.68 -2.75 8.80
C GLY A 157 -4.18 -4.06 8.22
N VAL A 158 -5.12 -4.68 8.93
CA VAL A 158 -5.83 -5.89 8.52
C VAL A 158 -7.30 -5.56 8.36
N ALA A 159 -7.95 -6.14 7.36
CA ALA A 159 -9.30 -5.72 6.95
C ALA A 159 -10.34 -5.90 8.06
N GLU A 160 -10.09 -6.88 8.92
CA GLU A 160 -10.92 -7.30 10.05
C GLU A 160 -10.82 -6.35 11.24
N VAL A 161 -9.71 -5.61 11.36
CA VAL A 161 -9.50 -4.65 12.47
C VAL A 161 -9.82 -3.23 12.00
N ASP A 162 -8.95 -2.69 11.16
CA ASP A 162 -9.13 -1.38 10.53
C ASP A 162 -8.05 -1.17 9.43
N ALA A 163 -8.31 -0.23 8.53
CA ALA A 163 -7.26 0.28 7.65
C ALA A 163 -6.30 1.20 8.43
N GLY A 164 -5.00 1.09 8.17
CA GLY A 164 -3.99 1.98 8.75
C GLY A 164 -4.00 2.01 10.28
N CYS A 165 -4.04 0.84 10.93
CA CYS A 165 -3.88 0.73 12.38
C CYS A 165 -2.53 1.26 12.84
N LEU A 166 -1.48 0.98 12.06
CA LEU A 166 -0.12 1.42 12.32
C LEU A 166 0.40 2.21 11.11
N PHE A 167 1.32 3.15 11.36
CA PHE A 167 1.97 3.91 10.31
C PHE A 167 3.49 3.95 10.51
N ALA A 168 4.24 3.96 9.41
CA ALA A 168 5.68 4.15 9.40
C ALA A 168 6.05 5.30 8.44
N SER A 169 6.66 6.34 8.99
CA SER A 169 7.32 7.42 8.23
C SER A 169 8.84 7.23 8.16
N GLN A 170 9.39 6.37 9.02
CA GLN A 170 10.83 6.14 9.18
C GLN A 170 11.20 4.68 8.97
N ARG A 171 12.50 4.46 8.75
CA ARG A 171 13.13 3.15 8.74
C ARG A 171 14.10 2.98 9.90
N SER A 172 14.41 1.74 10.25
CA SER A 172 15.54 1.40 11.13
C SER A 172 16.86 1.56 10.38
N ALA A 173 17.98 1.49 11.10
CA ALA A 173 19.32 1.52 10.51
C ALA A 173 19.57 0.38 9.48
N GLN A 174 18.82 -0.72 9.59
CA GLN A 174 18.86 -1.84 8.63
C GLN A 174 17.94 -1.62 7.42
N GLY A 175 17.21 -0.50 7.36
CA GLY A 175 16.31 -0.14 6.27
C GLY A 175 14.90 -0.71 6.39
N HIS A 176 14.51 -1.31 7.53
CA HIS A 176 13.17 -1.83 7.74
C HIS A 176 12.21 -0.71 8.16
N LEU A 177 10.96 -0.74 7.69
CA LEU A 177 9.94 0.19 8.16
C LEU A 177 9.65 -0.03 9.64
N VAL A 178 9.61 1.05 10.41
CA VAL A 178 9.29 1.02 11.84
C VAL A 178 7.89 1.60 12.03
N TYR A 179 6.93 0.71 12.28
CA TYR A 179 5.52 1.04 12.41
C TYR A 179 5.18 1.43 13.85
N GLU A 180 4.42 2.51 13.98
CA GLU A 180 3.89 3.00 15.24
C GLU A 180 2.36 2.90 15.25
N PRO A 181 1.71 2.63 16.40
CA PRO A 181 0.27 2.75 16.54
C PRO A 181 -0.21 4.14 16.15
N ARG A 182 -1.25 4.22 15.32
CA ARG A 182 -1.80 5.50 14.86
C ARG A 182 -2.21 6.40 16.03
N SER A 183 -2.83 5.81 17.05
CA SER A 183 -3.25 6.47 18.28
C SER A 183 -3.39 5.46 19.41
N ALA A 184 -3.73 5.94 20.61
CA ALA A 184 -3.88 5.10 21.81
C ALA A 184 -5.05 4.10 21.75
N ASP A 185 -5.91 4.19 20.72
CA ASP A 185 -6.97 3.21 20.45
C ASP A 185 -6.42 1.89 19.89
N VAL A 186 -5.23 1.89 19.29
CA VAL A 186 -4.62 0.70 18.72
C VAL A 186 -3.60 0.12 19.69
N GLU A 187 -3.80 -1.13 20.07
CA GLU A 187 -2.84 -1.90 20.86
C GLU A 187 -2.18 -2.98 20.00
N VAL A 188 -0.86 -3.07 20.12
CA VAL A 188 -0.03 -4.08 19.46
C VAL A 188 0.44 -5.08 20.51
N THR A 189 0.21 -6.37 20.26
CA THR A 189 0.72 -7.45 21.11
C THR A 189 1.55 -8.40 20.26
N LEU A 190 2.71 -8.78 20.79
CA LEU A 190 3.57 -9.85 20.26
C LEU A 190 3.60 -10.98 21.27
N ASP A 191 3.39 -12.21 20.81
CA ASP A 191 3.57 -13.40 21.66
C ASP A 191 5.04 -13.88 21.67
N GLU A 192 5.31 -14.95 22.42
CA GLU A 192 6.65 -15.55 22.52
C GLU A 192 7.22 -16.03 21.17
N SER A 193 6.35 -16.30 20.19
CA SER A 193 6.70 -16.70 18.83
C SER A 193 6.83 -15.53 17.86
N ALA A 194 6.76 -14.30 18.36
CA ALA A 194 6.72 -13.06 17.59
C ALA A 194 5.44 -12.90 16.74
N ALA A 195 4.37 -13.67 16.99
CA ALA A 195 3.12 -13.53 16.27
C ALA A 195 2.43 -12.21 16.64
N LEU A 196 2.02 -11.46 15.62
CA LEU A 196 1.44 -10.14 15.78
C LEU A 196 -0.08 -10.21 15.92
N SER A 197 -0.59 -9.62 17.01
CA SER A 197 -2.02 -9.37 17.22
C SER A 197 -2.30 -7.88 17.36
N LEU A 198 -3.47 -7.46 16.86
CA LEU A 198 -3.96 -6.09 16.99
C LEU A 198 -5.25 -6.05 17.80
N SER A 199 -5.36 -5.08 18.69
CA SER A 199 -6.62 -4.74 19.36
C SER A 199 -7.02 -3.31 19.06
N LEU A 200 -8.33 -3.06 19.03
CA LEU A 200 -8.91 -1.75 18.83
C LEU A 200 -9.82 -1.40 20.00
N LYS A 201 -9.50 -0.32 20.71
CA LYS A 201 -10.21 0.18 21.88
C LYS A 201 -11.26 1.22 21.50
N ARG A 202 -12.31 1.26 22.31
CA ARG A 202 -13.30 2.34 22.36
C ARG A 202 -12.75 3.49 23.22
N PRO A 203 -13.33 4.70 23.13
CA PRO A 203 -12.96 5.81 24.01
C PRO A 203 -13.11 5.54 25.51
N ASP A 204 -13.99 4.61 25.91
CA ASP A 204 -14.20 4.19 27.30
C ASP A 204 -13.15 3.17 27.79
N GLY A 205 -12.19 2.79 26.94
CA GLY A 205 -11.15 1.80 27.24
C GLY A 205 -11.54 0.35 26.96
N GLY A 206 -12.81 0.07 26.65
CA GLY A 206 -13.26 -1.28 26.28
C GLY A 206 -12.83 -1.67 24.86
N TYR A 207 -12.84 -2.96 24.53
CA TYR A 207 -12.46 -3.43 23.19
C TYR A 207 -13.63 -3.42 22.21
N VAL A 208 -13.39 -2.84 21.02
CA VAL A 208 -14.18 -3.14 19.82
C VAL A 208 -13.74 -4.48 19.24
N ILE A 209 -12.42 -4.69 19.19
CA ILE A 209 -11.77 -5.91 18.74
C ILE A 209 -10.63 -6.18 19.69
N GLU A 210 -10.57 -7.39 20.24
CA GLU A 210 -9.55 -7.79 21.20
C GLU A 210 -8.66 -8.86 20.57
N ARG A 211 -7.34 -8.60 20.55
CA ARG A 211 -6.27 -9.54 20.15
C ARG A 211 -6.56 -10.29 18.84
N PHE A 212 -6.89 -9.56 17.79
CA PHE A 212 -7.08 -10.15 16.47
C PHE A 212 -5.74 -10.66 15.92
N PRO A 213 -5.61 -11.96 15.61
CA PRO A 213 -4.37 -12.53 15.07
C PRO A 213 -4.21 -12.11 13.60
N THR A 214 -3.19 -11.31 13.31
CA THR A 214 -2.99 -10.75 11.96
C THR A 214 -2.49 -11.78 10.93
N GLY A 215 -1.91 -12.87 11.41
CA GLY A 215 -1.17 -13.84 10.59
C GLY A 215 0.21 -13.33 10.13
N ASP A 216 0.61 -12.15 10.59
CA ASP A 216 1.93 -11.56 10.38
C ASP A 216 2.77 -11.71 11.67
N ALA A 217 4.08 -11.54 11.56
CA ALA A 217 5.01 -11.55 12.68
C ALA A 217 5.61 -10.16 12.88
N GLY A 218 6.09 -9.88 14.10
CA GLY A 218 6.64 -8.57 14.42
C GLY A 218 7.72 -8.61 15.51
N MET A 219 8.53 -7.56 15.57
CA MET A 219 9.52 -7.37 16.62
C MET A 219 9.59 -5.89 16.97
N VAL A 220 9.88 -5.59 18.23
CA VAL A 220 10.18 -4.22 18.66
C VAL A 220 11.46 -3.76 17.97
N ALA A 221 11.44 -2.53 17.47
CA ALA A 221 12.57 -1.91 16.80
C ALA A 221 12.60 -0.40 17.11
N ARG A 222 13.69 0.23 16.71
CA ARG A 222 13.82 1.69 16.71
C ARG A 222 14.14 2.19 15.31
N SER A 223 13.53 3.31 14.95
CA SER A 223 13.89 4.07 13.76
C SER A 223 15.27 4.71 13.91
N GLU A 224 15.81 5.23 12.82
CA GLU A 224 17.08 5.97 12.81
C GLU A 224 17.08 7.19 13.75
N ASP A 225 15.93 7.82 13.97
CA ASP A 225 15.76 8.94 14.92
C ASP A 225 15.51 8.50 16.38
N GLY A 226 15.54 7.19 16.65
CA GLY A 226 15.39 6.62 17.98
C GLY A 226 13.95 6.35 18.43
N THR A 227 12.95 6.64 17.59
CA THR A 227 11.53 6.38 17.88
C THR A 227 11.26 4.88 17.98
N GLU A 228 10.60 4.45 19.05
CA GLU A 228 10.22 3.04 19.25
C GLU A 228 9.00 2.66 18.41
N GLY A 229 9.03 1.46 17.86
CA GLY A 229 7.91 0.90 17.10
C GLY A 229 8.13 -0.56 16.78
N TYR A 230 7.56 -1.00 15.66
CA TYR A 230 7.52 -2.41 15.28
C TYR A 230 8.00 -2.60 13.85
N VAL A 231 8.94 -3.52 13.65
CA VAL A 231 9.17 -4.10 12.32
C VAL A 231 8.18 -5.25 12.15
N ILE A 232 7.45 -5.26 11.05
CA ILE A 232 6.40 -6.24 10.76
C ILE A 232 6.77 -6.97 9.46
N TRP A 233 6.64 -8.29 9.45
CA TRP A 233 6.91 -9.11 8.28
C TRP A 233 5.94 -10.29 8.18
N ASN A 234 5.90 -10.88 7.00
CA ASN A 234 5.18 -12.12 6.77
C ASN A 234 6.02 -13.04 5.90
N ASN A 235 6.43 -14.16 6.49
CA ASN A 235 7.29 -15.15 5.84
C ASN A 235 6.64 -15.81 4.62
N GLU A 236 5.31 -15.81 4.54
CA GLU A 236 4.55 -16.32 3.40
C GLU A 236 4.26 -15.26 2.34
N ARG A 237 4.25 -13.95 2.65
CA ARG A 237 3.79 -12.90 1.71
C ARG A 237 4.90 -12.11 1.03
N LEU A 238 6.07 -11.98 1.66
CA LEU A 238 7.25 -11.41 1.02
C LEU A 238 8.46 -12.25 1.36
N HIS A 239 8.82 -13.15 0.45
CA HIS A 239 9.98 -14.00 0.64
C HIS A 239 11.27 -13.15 0.71
N PRO A 240 12.17 -13.38 1.69
CA PRO A 240 13.39 -12.58 1.84
C PRO A 240 14.27 -12.49 0.58
N ASN A 241 14.38 -13.56 -0.19
CA ASN A 241 15.12 -13.55 -1.47
C ASN A 241 14.53 -12.58 -2.50
N VAL A 242 13.23 -12.38 -2.46
CA VAL A 242 12.54 -11.50 -3.40
C VAL A 242 12.76 -10.06 -3.00
N LEU A 243 12.63 -9.77 -1.70
CA LEU A 243 13.03 -8.46 -1.18
C LEU A 243 14.48 -8.15 -1.56
N LYS A 244 15.42 -9.08 -1.38
CA LYS A 244 16.82 -8.90 -1.82
C LYS A 244 16.96 -8.57 -3.31
N ILE A 245 16.20 -9.24 -4.18
CA ILE A 245 16.20 -8.95 -5.63
C ILE A 245 15.67 -7.54 -5.91
N LEU A 246 14.60 -7.12 -5.24
CA LEU A 246 14.06 -5.77 -5.46
C LEU A 246 14.98 -4.70 -4.92
N GLU A 247 15.61 -4.96 -3.77
CA GLU A 247 16.61 -4.06 -3.20
C GLU A 247 17.85 -3.95 -4.09
N SER A 248 18.12 -4.95 -4.94
CA SER A 248 19.19 -4.86 -5.93
C SER A 248 18.79 -4.10 -7.21
N TRP A 249 17.53 -3.70 -7.37
CA TRP A 249 17.09 -2.98 -8.57
C TRP A 249 17.56 -1.54 -8.58
N THR A 250 18.13 -1.12 -9.71
CA THR A 250 18.48 0.28 -9.97
C THR A 250 17.26 1.12 -10.37
N PHE A 251 17.46 2.43 -10.54
CA PHE A 251 16.43 3.32 -11.07
C PHE A 251 15.91 2.84 -12.44
N GLU A 252 16.81 2.45 -13.35
CA GLU A 252 16.46 2.00 -14.71
C GLU A 252 15.66 0.69 -14.69
N GLU A 253 15.93 -0.20 -13.73
CA GLU A 253 15.13 -1.41 -13.53
C GLU A 253 13.75 -1.06 -12.98
N TRP A 254 13.70 -0.15 -12.00
CA TRP A 254 12.44 0.37 -11.46
C TRP A 254 11.62 1.15 -12.48
N GLU A 255 12.24 1.83 -13.44
CA GLU A 255 11.57 2.53 -14.55
C GLU A 255 10.94 1.54 -15.54
N ARG A 256 11.51 0.35 -15.68
CA ARG A 256 11.04 -0.66 -16.62
C ARG A 256 10.06 -1.67 -16.03
N ARG A 257 10.18 -2.00 -14.74
CA ARG A 257 9.41 -3.07 -14.09
C ARG A 257 8.34 -2.53 -13.13
N THR A 258 7.12 -3.06 -13.22
CA THR A 258 5.96 -2.66 -12.37
C THR A 258 5.74 -3.56 -11.16
N GLY A 259 6.25 -4.80 -11.19
CA GLY A 259 5.93 -5.77 -10.17
C GLY A 259 6.57 -7.12 -10.43
N TYR A 260 6.30 -8.05 -9.53
CA TYR A 260 6.90 -9.38 -9.54
C TYR A 260 5.94 -10.40 -8.93
N LEU A 261 6.11 -11.66 -9.32
CA LEU A 261 5.41 -12.79 -8.73
C LEU A 261 6.35 -13.96 -8.52
N TYR A 262 6.02 -14.77 -7.51
CA TYR A 262 6.38 -16.17 -7.48
C TYR A 262 5.27 -16.97 -8.14
N TYR A 263 5.62 -17.84 -9.07
CA TYR A 263 4.69 -18.87 -9.50
C TYR A 263 5.45 -20.14 -9.85
N GLY A 264 5.00 -21.30 -9.36
CA GLY A 264 5.59 -22.59 -9.72
C GLY A 264 7.09 -22.71 -9.42
N ARG A 265 7.58 -22.01 -8.40
CA ARG A 265 8.99 -21.89 -7.98
C ARG A 265 9.87 -20.93 -8.78
N GLU A 266 9.32 -20.23 -9.76
CA GLU A 266 10.05 -19.24 -10.55
C GLU A 266 9.61 -17.82 -10.22
N ILE A 267 10.58 -16.90 -10.20
CA ILE A 267 10.33 -15.47 -10.10
C ILE A 267 10.10 -14.92 -11.51
N ARG A 268 9.08 -14.07 -11.66
CA ARG A 268 8.80 -13.33 -12.89
C ARG A 268 8.64 -11.85 -12.58
N PHE A 269 9.09 -11.01 -13.50
CA PHE A 269 8.99 -9.56 -13.42
C PHE A 269 8.05 -9.05 -14.50
N GLN A 270 7.07 -8.25 -14.08
CA GLN A 270 6.18 -7.56 -15.00
C GLN A 270 6.88 -6.30 -15.51
N LEU A 271 6.87 -6.12 -16.82
CA LEU A 271 7.32 -4.89 -17.46
C LEU A 271 6.18 -3.88 -17.56
N ARG A 272 6.54 -2.59 -17.49
CA ARG A 272 5.68 -1.49 -17.91
C ARG A 272 5.35 -1.64 -19.39
N LYS A 273 4.13 -1.24 -19.75
CA LYS A 273 3.68 -1.24 -21.14
C LYS A 273 4.65 -0.43 -22.02
N GLY A 274 5.13 -1.03 -23.10
CA GLY A 274 6.03 -0.41 -24.08
C GLY A 274 7.51 -0.74 -23.88
N PHE A 275 7.87 -1.59 -22.92
CA PHE A 275 9.22 -2.10 -22.77
C PHE A 275 9.36 -3.55 -23.25
N GLU A 276 10.41 -3.81 -24.03
CA GLU A 276 10.81 -5.13 -24.48
C GLU A 276 11.54 -5.92 -23.37
N PRO A 277 11.34 -7.24 -23.23
CA PRO A 277 12.12 -8.08 -22.33
C PRO A 277 13.62 -8.06 -22.62
N LYS A 278 14.45 -7.88 -21.58
CA LYS A 278 15.91 -7.99 -21.65
C LYS A 278 16.43 -9.31 -21.09
N VAL A 279 15.70 -9.92 -20.17
CA VAL A 279 16.06 -11.18 -19.52
C VAL A 279 14.87 -12.13 -19.52
N GLY A 280 15.13 -13.45 -19.51
CA GLY A 280 14.07 -14.47 -19.56
C GLY A 280 13.11 -14.52 -18.35
N LEU A 281 13.34 -13.67 -17.34
CA LEU A 281 12.46 -13.50 -16.18
C LEU A 281 11.41 -12.40 -16.39
N GLU A 282 11.57 -11.56 -17.42
CA GLU A 282 10.67 -10.45 -17.71
C GLU A 282 9.54 -10.87 -18.65
N ALA A 283 8.35 -10.32 -18.43
CA ALA A 283 7.22 -10.46 -19.34
C ALA A 283 6.57 -9.09 -19.56
N GLU A 284 6.16 -8.83 -20.80
CA GLU A 284 5.40 -7.63 -21.13
C GLU A 284 4.11 -7.54 -20.32
N PHE A 285 3.63 -6.31 -20.10
CA PHE A 285 2.41 -6.06 -19.33
C PHE A 285 1.22 -6.91 -19.80
N HIS A 286 0.97 -6.97 -21.11
CA HIS A 286 -0.17 -7.69 -21.69
C HIS A 286 -0.01 -9.21 -21.60
N ASP A 287 1.19 -9.74 -21.81
CA ASP A 287 1.47 -11.17 -21.64
C ASP A 287 1.37 -11.59 -20.18
N TYR A 288 1.85 -10.72 -19.28
CA TYR A 288 1.75 -10.92 -17.85
C TYR A 288 0.29 -10.90 -17.40
N GLU A 289 -0.51 -9.94 -17.83
CA GLU A 289 -1.94 -9.86 -17.53
C GLU A 289 -2.71 -11.04 -18.13
N LYS A 290 -2.40 -11.45 -19.36
CA LYS A 290 -3.03 -12.62 -19.99
C LYS A 290 -2.71 -13.90 -19.22
N LYS A 291 -1.48 -14.06 -18.74
CA LYS A 291 -1.02 -15.27 -18.08
C LYS A 291 -1.35 -15.32 -16.58
N TYR A 292 -1.30 -14.17 -15.92
CA TYR A 292 -1.40 -14.05 -14.47
C TYR A 292 -2.53 -13.12 -14.02
N GLY A 293 -3.37 -12.58 -14.90
CA GLY A 293 -4.37 -11.58 -14.54
C GLY A 293 -3.76 -10.36 -13.85
N HIS A 294 -4.54 -9.69 -13.01
CA HIS A 294 -4.09 -8.55 -12.20
C HIS A 294 -3.33 -8.94 -10.93
N TYR A 295 -2.55 -10.02 -10.96
CA TYR A 295 -1.90 -10.57 -9.76
C TYR A 295 -0.98 -9.58 -9.02
N TRP A 296 -0.50 -8.53 -9.70
CA TRP A 296 0.27 -7.45 -9.06
C TRP A 296 -0.54 -6.63 -8.03
N LEU A 297 -1.88 -6.72 -8.06
CA LEU A 297 -2.77 -6.13 -7.05
C LEU A 297 -2.97 -7.04 -5.82
N PHE A 298 -2.54 -8.29 -5.91
CA PHE A 298 -2.67 -9.29 -4.86
C PHE A 298 -1.36 -9.43 -4.10
N LYS A 299 -1.46 -9.81 -2.82
CA LYS A 299 -0.28 -10.20 -2.05
C LYS A 299 0.21 -11.56 -2.58
N PRO A 300 1.46 -11.70 -3.02
CA PRO A 300 1.98 -13.00 -3.45
C PRO A 300 2.03 -13.97 -2.26
N VAL A 301 1.88 -15.27 -2.53
CA VAL A 301 2.05 -16.32 -1.52
C VAL A 301 3.26 -17.16 -1.91
N TRP A 302 4.28 -17.16 -1.06
CA TRP A 302 5.56 -17.82 -1.23
C TRP A 302 5.60 -19.11 -0.39
N GLY A 303 6.30 -20.13 -0.88
CA GLY A 303 6.66 -21.30 -0.07
C GLY A 303 5.55 -22.33 0.20
N ARG A 304 4.28 -22.04 -0.05
CA ARG A 304 3.26 -23.10 -0.13
C ARG A 304 3.48 -23.87 -1.43
N ALA A 305 3.85 -25.13 -1.32
CA ALA A 305 3.71 -26.06 -2.42
C ALA A 305 2.28 -25.90 -2.94
N GLN A 306 2.11 -25.56 -4.21
CA GLN A 306 0.80 -25.62 -4.87
C GLN A 306 0.32 -27.08 -5.03
N ASP A 307 0.89 -28.01 -4.26
CA ASP A 307 0.77 -29.46 -4.41
C ASP A 307 -0.28 -30.09 -3.48
N GLU A 308 -0.92 -29.34 -2.56
CA GLU A 308 -2.01 -29.87 -1.72
C GLU A 308 -3.41 -29.73 -2.36
N GLY A 309 -3.50 -29.74 -3.70
CA GLY A 309 -4.79 -29.88 -4.39
C GLY A 309 -5.81 -28.76 -4.12
N ARG A 310 -5.41 -27.61 -3.55
CA ARG A 310 -6.29 -26.44 -3.52
C ARG A 310 -6.39 -25.90 -4.94
N ASP A 311 -7.54 -26.13 -5.56
CA ASP A 311 -7.92 -25.54 -6.84
C ASP A 311 -7.51 -24.07 -6.88
N HIS A 312 -6.54 -23.76 -7.74
CA HIS A 312 -6.12 -22.38 -7.95
C HIS A 312 -7.32 -21.61 -8.54
N PRO A 313 -7.71 -20.47 -7.97
CA PRO A 313 -8.99 -19.82 -8.29
C PRO A 313 -9.19 -19.40 -9.76
N LEU A 314 -8.12 -19.33 -10.56
CA LEU A 314 -8.19 -19.06 -12.00
C LEU A 314 -8.38 -20.31 -12.88
N ARG A 315 -8.24 -21.53 -12.34
CA ARG A 315 -8.61 -22.75 -13.10
C ARG A 315 -10.12 -22.82 -13.41
N ARG A 316 -10.95 -22.06 -12.69
CA ARG A 316 -12.42 -22.02 -12.89
C ARG A 316 -12.91 -20.88 -13.76
N THR A 317 -12.07 -19.88 -14.06
CA THR A 317 -12.49 -18.69 -14.83
C THR A 317 -11.93 -18.64 -16.25
N ILE A 318 -11.13 -19.65 -16.62
CA ILE A 318 -10.72 -19.88 -18.01
C ILE A 318 -11.25 -21.27 -18.41
N MET A 319 -12.57 -21.36 -18.56
CA MET A 319 -13.27 -22.31 -19.43
C MET A 319 -14.40 -21.56 -20.12
#